data_AF-A0A4R5LXL5-F1
#
_entry.id   AF-A0A4R5LXL5-F1
#
_cell.length_a   1.000
_cell.length_b   1.000
_cell.length_c   1.000
_cell.angle_alpha   90.00
_cell.angle_beta   90.00
_cell.angle_gamma   90.00
#
_symmetry.space_group_name_H-M   'P 1'
#
loop_
_entity.id
_entity.type
_entity.pdbx_description
1 polymer ?
#
loop_
_entity_poly.entity_id
_entity_poly.type
_entity_poly.pdbx_seq_one_letter_code
_entity_poly.pdbx_strand_id
1 'polypeptide(L)'
;MQSTVNLWPLIGVAVIIAGFVLRFNPMLIVAAAAIATGLAAGFPPGKILAAIGTGFMKTRNIPLIILLPLAVIGLSERHGLRERAQIWIGKIKAATAGRLLIVYLLMRELTAAVGLTGLGGHPQMVRPLIAPMAEGATENRFGKLPDAVRYKLRAWAASTDNVGLFFGEDIFVAFGAIVLMVTLLREAGVSVEPIHVALWGIPTAICAFLIHGTRLWLLDRKLERELGGIRHAAVGKPAGSAALPSTGVSAKAPTAGREGDEA
;
A
#
# COMPACT_ATOMS: atom_id res chain seq x y z
N MET A 1 55.67 -5.02 -17.55
CA MET A 1 54.80 -6.11 -18.01
C MET A 1 53.38 -5.57 -18.05
N GLN A 2 52.80 -5.40 -19.23
CA GLN A 2 51.43 -4.90 -19.38
C GLN A 2 50.47 -6.01 -18.95
N SER A 3 49.82 -5.83 -17.79
CA SER A 3 48.73 -6.70 -17.35
C SER A 3 47.53 -6.44 -18.26
N THR A 4 47.37 -7.25 -19.32
CA THR A 4 46.15 -7.21 -20.14
C THR A 4 44.96 -7.59 -19.27
N VAL A 5 44.11 -6.62 -18.97
CA VAL A 5 42.89 -6.83 -18.17
C VAL A 5 41.92 -7.69 -18.99
N ASN A 6 41.64 -8.91 -18.53
CA ASN A 6 40.66 -9.78 -19.16
C ASN A 6 39.25 -9.29 -18.82
N LEU A 7 38.55 -8.72 -19.80
CA LEU A 7 37.20 -8.18 -19.66
C LEU A 7 36.08 -9.18 -19.99
N TRP A 8 36.40 -10.39 -20.46
CA TRP A 8 35.41 -11.43 -20.76
C TRP A 8 34.48 -11.77 -19.59
N PRO A 9 34.91 -11.76 -18.32
CA PRO A 9 34.02 -11.96 -17.18
C PRO A 9 32.85 -10.96 -17.10
N LEU A 10 32.94 -9.78 -17.74
CA LEU A 10 31.85 -8.80 -17.76
C LEU A 10 30.63 -9.26 -18.59
N ILE A 11 30.72 -10.36 -19.35
CA ILE A 11 29.57 -10.96 -20.03
C ILE A 11 28.44 -11.26 -19.03
N GLY A 12 28.76 -11.59 -17.77
CA GLY A 12 27.74 -11.74 -16.72
C GLY A 12 26.87 -10.50 -16.53
N VAL A 13 27.45 -9.30 -16.59
CA VAL A 13 26.70 -8.04 -16.47
C VAL A 13 25.75 -7.86 -17.66
N ALA A 14 26.21 -8.18 -18.88
CA ALA A 14 25.37 -8.14 -20.07
C ALA A 14 24.19 -9.13 -19.98
N VAL A 15 24.42 -10.34 -19.44
CA VAL A 15 23.36 -11.33 -19.16
C VAL A 15 22.34 -10.77 -18.16
N ILE A 16 22.79 -10.09 -17.10
CA ILE A 16 21.90 -9.46 -16.12
C ILE A 16 21.04 -8.38 -16.78
N ILE A 17 21.65 -7.48 -17.56
CA ILE A 17 20.95 -6.39 -18.26
C ILE A 17 19.91 -6.97 -19.22
N ALA A 18 20.30 -7.92 -20.08
CA ALA A 18 19.40 -8.56 -21.03
C ALA A 18 18.23 -9.28 -20.33
N GLY A 19 18.52 -10.01 -19.25
CA GLY A 19 17.51 -10.71 -18.45
C GLY A 19 16.46 -9.76 -17.86
N PHE A 20 16.89 -8.63 -17.28
CA PHE A 20 15.99 -7.64 -16.71
C PHE A 20 15.18 -6.91 -17.79
N VAL A 21 15.78 -6.58 -18.93
CA VAL A 21 15.07 -5.98 -20.08
C VAL A 21 13.98 -6.92 -20.59
N LEU A 22 14.27 -8.23 -20.68
CA LEU A 22 13.32 -9.27 -21.06
C LEU A 22 12.33 -9.65 -19.95
N ARG A 23 12.45 -9.04 -18.75
CA ARG A 23 11.60 -9.30 -17.57
C ARG A 23 11.58 -10.78 -17.14
N PHE A 24 12.68 -11.49 -17.31
CA PHE A 24 12.80 -12.86 -16.80
C PHE A 24 12.92 -12.90 -15.27
N ASN A 25 12.77 -14.10 -14.69
CA ASN A 25 12.87 -14.29 -13.25
C ASN A 25 14.26 -13.89 -12.73
N PRO A 26 14.38 -12.93 -11.79
CA PRO A 26 15.65 -12.45 -11.26
C PRO A 26 16.58 -13.56 -10.75
N MET A 27 16.04 -14.60 -10.11
CA MET A 27 16.85 -15.72 -9.61
C MET A 27 17.52 -16.51 -10.73
N LEU A 28 16.80 -16.76 -11.83
CA LEU A 28 17.34 -17.44 -13.00
C LEU A 28 18.40 -16.59 -13.70
N ILE A 29 18.15 -15.28 -13.80
CA ILE A 29 19.08 -14.31 -14.39
C ILE A 29 20.40 -14.31 -13.61
N VAL A 30 20.35 -14.21 -12.27
CA VAL A 30 21.55 -14.21 -11.41
C VAL A 30 22.32 -15.52 -11.52
N ALA A 31 21.62 -16.67 -11.52
CA ALA A 31 22.27 -17.97 -11.69
C ALA A 31 22.95 -18.11 -13.06
N ALA A 32 22.27 -17.72 -14.14
CA ALA A 32 22.82 -17.75 -15.50
C ALA A 32 24.04 -16.80 -15.63
N ALA A 33 23.97 -15.61 -15.04
CA ALA A 33 25.06 -14.66 -15.03
C ALA A 33 26.29 -15.18 -14.26
N ALA A 34 26.10 -15.84 -13.12
CA ALA A 34 27.18 -16.46 -12.37
C ALA A 34 27.90 -17.56 -13.17
N ILE A 35 27.13 -18.41 -13.88
CA ILE A 35 27.67 -19.45 -14.76
C ILE A 35 28.41 -18.81 -15.94
N ALA A 36 27.79 -17.86 -16.65
CA ALA A 36 28.38 -17.18 -17.79
C ALA A 36 29.69 -16.47 -17.42
N THR A 37 29.72 -15.80 -16.26
CA THR A 37 30.92 -15.15 -15.72
C THR A 37 32.03 -16.16 -15.44
N GLY A 38 31.69 -17.29 -14.80
CA GLY A 38 32.65 -18.35 -14.51
C GLY A 38 33.24 -18.98 -15.78
N LEU A 39 32.41 -19.25 -16.79
CA LEU A 39 32.84 -19.77 -18.08
C LEU A 39 33.73 -18.77 -18.83
N ALA A 40 33.34 -17.49 -18.86
CA ALA A 40 34.10 -16.43 -19.50
C ALA A 40 35.44 -16.13 -18.78
N ALA A 41 35.55 -16.45 -17.50
CA ALA A 41 36.78 -16.40 -16.72
C ALA A 41 37.68 -17.65 -16.91
N GLY A 42 37.26 -18.63 -17.72
CA GLY A 42 37.99 -19.87 -17.96
C GLY A 42 38.01 -20.82 -16.76
N PHE A 43 37.06 -20.69 -15.82
CA PHE A 43 37.01 -21.59 -14.66
C PHE A 43 36.46 -22.96 -15.08
N PRO A 44 37.07 -24.07 -14.62
CA PRO A 44 36.50 -25.39 -14.84
C PRO A 44 35.16 -25.53 -14.11
N PRO A 45 34.21 -26.37 -14.60
CA PRO A 45 32.87 -26.48 -14.02
C PRO A 45 32.86 -26.74 -12.50
N GLY A 46 33.78 -27.58 -12.01
CA GLY A 46 33.92 -27.85 -10.58
C GLY A 46 34.28 -26.61 -9.75
N LYS A 47 35.10 -25.69 -10.29
CA LYS A 47 35.47 -24.44 -9.62
C LYS A 47 34.32 -23.45 -9.61
N ILE A 48 33.49 -23.41 -10.65
CA ILE A 48 32.26 -22.60 -10.70
C ILE A 48 31.28 -23.10 -9.62
N LEU A 49 31.02 -24.40 -9.57
CA LEU A 49 30.17 -25.03 -8.54
C LEU A 49 30.71 -24.78 -7.12
N ALA A 50 32.02 -24.93 -6.92
CA ALA A 50 32.65 -24.65 -5.63
C ALA A 50 32.56 -23.18 -5.24
N ALA A 51 32.71 -22.24 -6.19
CA ALA A 51 32.56 -20.81 -5.92
C ALA A 51 31.12 -20.45 -5.51
N ILE A 52 30.12 -21.01 -6.20
CA ILE A 52 28.71 -20.85 -5.83
C ILE A 52 28.44 -21.44 -4.44
N GLY A 53 28.88 -22.68 -4.20
CA GLY A 53 28.70 -23.37 -2.91
C GLY A 53 29.37 -22.66 -1.74
N THR A 54 30.61 -22.17 -1.94
CA THR A 54 31.31 -21.39 -0.91
C THR A 54 30.63 -20.05 -0.65
N GLY A 55 30.06 -19.39 -1.67
CA GLY A 55 29.22 -18.21 -1.50
C GLY A 55 27.99 -18.49 -0.63
N PHE A 56 27.26 -19.57 -0.93
CA PHE A 56 26.12 -20.01 -0.12
C PHE A 56 26.51 -20.29 1.33
N MET A 57 27.61 -21.01 1.56
CA MET A 57 28.07 -21.34 2.91
C MET A 57 28.51 -20.12 3.71
N LYS A 58 29.20 -19.16 3.07
CA LYS A 58 29.59 -17.89 3.71
C LYS A 58 28.38 -17.07 4.15
N THR A 59 27.29 -17.15 3.39
CA THR A 59 26.08 -16.37 3.60
C THR A 59 25.00 -17.15 4.37
N ARG A 60 25.23 -18.41 4.77
CA ARG A 60 24.24 -19.33 5.38
C ARG A 60 23.44 -18.76 6.56
N ASN A 61 24.05 -17.90 7.37
CA ASN A 61 23.41 -17.32 8.55
C ASN A 61 22.27 -16.37 8.14
N ILE A 62 22.36 -15.77 6.96
CA ILE A 62 21.39 -14.83 6.45
C ILE A 62 20.07 -15.52 6.06
N PRO A 63 20.05 -16.61 5.25
CA PRO A 63 18.83 -17.38 5.03
C PRO A 63 18.18 -17.89 6.32
N LEU A 64 18.96 -18.29 7.33
CA LEU A 64 18.41 -18.74 8.62
C LEU A 64 17.67 -17.61 9.36
N ILE A 65 18.21 -16.39 9.31
CA ILE A 65 17.58 -15.19 9.88
C ILE A 65 16.27 -14.84 9.15
N ILE A 66 16.12 -15.21 7.87
CA ILE A 66 14.87 -15.00 7.12
C ILE A 66 13.88 -16.14 7.37
N LEU A 67 14.35 -17.38 7.30
CA LEU A 67 13.51 -18.58 7.29
C LEU A 67 12.87 -18.84 8.66
N LEU A 68 13.58 -18.56 9.76
CA LEU A 68 13.06 -18.76 11.11
C LEU A 68 11.88 -17.83 11.44
N PRO A 69 11.97 -16.48 11.28
CA PRO A 69 10.82 -15.60 11.45
C PRO A 69 9.67 -15.94 10.51
N LEU A 70 9.97 -16.30 9.25
CA LEU A 70 8.92 -16.67 8.28
C LEU A 70 8.13 -17.91 8.74
N ALA A 71 8.80 -18.91 9.30
CA ALA A 71 8.12 -20.08 9.85
C ALA A 71 7.21 -19.72 11.05
N VAL A 72 7.68 -18.85 11.93
CA VAL A 72 6.89 -18.35 13.08
C VAL A 72 5.68 -17.54 12.60
N ILE A 73 5.86 -16.67 11.61
CA ILE A 73 4.80 -15.87 10.99
C ILE A 73 3.79 -16.79 10.30
N GLY A 74 4.25 -17.73 9.49
CA GLY A 74 3.38 -18.69 8.78
C GLY A 74 2.59 -19.57 9.74
N LEU A 75 3.19 -19.99 10.86
CA LEU A 75 2.47 -20.71 11.92
C LEU A 75 1.41 -19.81 12.58
N SER A 76 1.74 -18.56 12.84
CA SER A 76 0.83 -17.58 13.45
C SER A 76 -0.36 -17.26 12.53
N GLU A 77 -0.11 -17.07 11.24
CA GLU A 77 -1.16 -16.89 10.22
C GLU A 77 -2.06 -18.12 10.12
N ARG A 78 -1.49 -19.34 10.13
CA ARG A 78 -2.28 -20.59 10.13
C ARG A 78 -3.22 -20.71 11.33
N HIS A 79 -2.85 -20.15 12.49
CA HIS A 79 -3.70 -20.16 13.69
C HIS A 79 -4.70 -19.00 13.74
N GLY A 80 -4.83 -18.25 12.64
CA GLY A 80 -5.87 -17.26 12.49
C GLY A 80 -5.52 -15.87 13.04
N LEU A 81 -4.22 -15.57 13.21
CA LEU A 81 -3.77 -14.25 13.68
C LEU A 81 -4.32 -13.14 12.78
N ARG A 82 -4.41 -13.42 11.47
CA ARG A 82 -4.91 -12.47 10.49
C ARG A 82 -6.38 -12.16 10.63
N GLU A 83 -7.19 -13.19 10.74
CA GLU A 83 -8.64 -13.10 10.93
C GLU A 83 -8.92 -12.39 12.26
N ARG A 84 -8.15 -12.70 13.32
CA ARG A 84 -8.25 -12.01 14.61
C ARG A 84 -7.96 -10.51 14.47
N ALA A 85 -6.86 -10.15 13.79
CA ALA A 85 -6.47 -8.77 13.58
C ALA A 85 -7.54 -7.99 12.78
N GLN A 86 -8.09 -8.59 11.72
CA GLN A 86 -9.18 -8.02 10.93
C GLN A 86 -10.44 -7.76 11.76
N ILE A 87 -10.87 -8.73 12.57
CA ILE A 87 -12.01 -8.57 13.47
C ILE A 87 -11.76 -7.47 14.50
N TRP A 88 -10.53 -7.37 15.02
CA TRP A 88 -10.16 -6.34 15.98
C TRP A 88 -10.18 -4.94 15.37
N ILE A 89 -9.62 -4.78 14.16
CA ILE A 89 -9.64 -3.53 13.41
C ILE A 89 -11.08 -3.10 13.10
N GLY A 90 -11.94 -4.04 12.70
CA GLY A 90 -13.35 -3.77 12.42
C GLY A 90 -14.16 -3.27 13.62
N LYS A 91 -13.67 -3.50 14.85
CA LYS A 91 -14.29 -3.00 16.09
C LYS A 91 -13.86 -1.58 16.46
N ILE A 92 -12.89 -1.00 15.76
CA ILE A 92 -12.40 0.35 16.05
C ILE A 92 -13.52 1.35 15.78
N LYS A 93 -14.03 1.95 16.87
CA LYS A 93 -14.98 3.07 16.79
C LYS A 93 -14.20 4.37 16.74
N ALA A 94 -14.00 4.90 15.53
CA ALA A 94 -13.43 6.22 15.33
C ALA A 94 -14.54 7.20 14.91
N ALA A 95 -14.50 8.42 15.45
CA ALA A 95 -15.49 9.45 15.17
C ALA A 95 -15.34 10.08 13.77
N THR A 96 -14.16 9.96 13.15
CA THR A 96 -13.83 10.59 11.86
C THR A 96 -12.96 9.68 11.00
N ALA A 97 -13.02 9.86 9.67
CA ALA A 97 -12.23 9.08 8.73
C ALA A 97 -10.72 9.26 8.93
N GLY A 98 -10.26 10.49 9.17
CA GLY A 98 -8.84 10.76 9.42
C GLY A 98 -8.32 10.04 10.66
N ARG A 99 -9.01 10.14 11.79
CA ARG A 99 -8.64 9.40 13.02
C ARG A 99 -8.67 7.89 12.82
N LEU A 100 -9.66 7.35 12.11
CA LEU A 100 -9.71 5.93 11.77
C LEU A 100 -8.43 5.51 11.03
N LEU A 101 -8.06 6.28 10.00
CA LEU A 101 -6.89 5.99 9.18
C LEU A 101 -5.58 6.17 9.96
N ILE A 102 -5.49 7.08 10.94
CA ILE A 102 -4.31 7.22 11.80
C ILE A 102 -4.13 5.98 12.68
N VAL A 103 -5.20 5.47 13.29
CA VAL A 103 -5.14 4.24 14.09
C VAL A 103 -4.77 3.06 13.20
N TYR A 104 -5.35 2.98 12.00
CA TYR A 104 -4.99 1.97 11.02
C TYR A 104 -3.52 2.07 10.60
N LEU A 105 -2.99 3.27 10.35
CA LEU A 105 -1.58 3.50 10.02
C LEU A 105 -0.66 2.92 11.10
N LEU A 106 -0.91 3.27 12.37
CA LEU A 106 -0.13 2.79 13.49
C LEU A 106 -0.13 1.27 13.56
N MET A 107 -1.33 0.67 13.48
CA MET A 107 -1.46 -0.78 13.54
C MET A 107 -0.77 -1.46 12.34
N ARG A 108 -0.82 -0.83 11.16
CA ARG A 108 -0.18 -1.35 9.96
C ARG A 108 1.35 -1.31 10.06
N GLU A 109 1.91 -0.23 10.56
CA GLU A 109 3.37 -0.12 10.80
C GLU A 109 3.84 -1.12 11.85
N LEU A 110 3.14 -1.22 12.99
CA LEU A 110 3.51 -2.15 14.06
C LEU A 110 3.45 -3.61 13.60
N THR A 111 2.41 -3.98 12.86
CA THR A 111 2.27 -5.33 12.32
C THR A 111 3.34 -5.63 11.26
N ALA A 112 3.63 -4.68 10.37
CA ALA A 112 4.69 -4.83 9.39
C ALA A 112 6.09 -4.93 10.04
N ALA A 113 6.36 -4.16 11.11
CA ALA A 113 7.63 -4.19 11.83
C ALA A 113 7.95 -5.54 12.48
N VAL A 114 6.92 -6.30 12.88
CA VAL A 114 7.08 -7.68 13.40
C VAL A 114 7.00 -8.75 12.29
N GLY A 115 6.96 -8.34 11.02
CA GLY A 115 6.96 -9.23 9.86
C GLY A 115 5.58 -9.71 9.40
N LEU A 116 4.51 -9.21 9.99
CA LEU A 116 3.13 -9.55 9.63
C LEU A 116 2.64 -8.72 8.43
N THR A 117 3.47 -8.63 7.40
CA THR A 117 3.21 -7.82 6.19
C THR A 117 1.97 -8.29 5.43
N GLY A 118 1.62 -9.57 5.52
CA GLY A 118 0.42 -10.18 4.92
C GLY A 118 -0.92 -9.81 5.58
N LEU A 119 -0.92 -9.14 6.74
CA LEU A 119 -2.14 -8.78 7.46
C LEU A 119 -2.99 -7.69 6.81
N GLY A 120 -2.34 -6.74 6.12
CA GLY A 120 -3.01 -5.65 5.41
C GLY A 120 -3.17 -5.95 3.93
N GLY A 121 -3.00 -4.92 3.11
CA GLY A 121 -3.09 -5.05 1.66
C GLY A 121 -4.45 -4.60 1.11
N HIS A 122 -4.40 -4.14 -0.15
CA HIS A 122 -5.57 -3.57 -0.82
C HIS A 122 -6.75 -4.56 -0.91
N PRO A 123 -6.55 -5.81 -1.34
CA PRO A 123 -7.65 -6.78 -1.46
C PRO A 123 -8.15 -7.30 -0.11
N GLN A 124 -7.27 -7.51 0.86
CA GLN A 124 -7.62 -8.18 2.11
C GLN A 124 -8.18 -7.25 3.18
N MET A 125 -7.72 -5.99 3.22
CA MET A 125 -8.01 -5.07 4.31
C MET A 125 -8.64 -3.77 3.82
N VAL A 126 -8.00 -3.10 2.84
CA VAL A 126 -8.45 -1.76 2.42
C VAL A 126 -9.84 -1.81 1.78
N ARG A 127 -10.03 -2.65 0.75
CA ARG A 127 -11.28 -2.70 -0.01
C ARG A 127 -12.49 -3.21 0.80
N PRO A 128 -12.40 -4.34 1.53
CA PRO A 128 -13.56 -4.89 2.22
C PRO A 128 -13.86 -4.22 3.57
N LEU A 129 -12.87 -3.58 4.22
CA LEU A 129 -13.01 -3.09 5.59
C LEU A 129 -12.69 -1.59 5.74
N ILE A 130 -11.44 -1.18 5.49
CA ILE A 130 -11.00 0.18 5.85
C ILE A 130 -11.69 1.26 5.02
N ALA A 131 -11.82 1.06 3.71
CA ALA A 131 -12.47 2.03 2.83
C ALA A 131 -13.97 2.19 3.15
N PRO A 132 -14.77 1.11 3.26
CA PRO A 132 -16.16 1.20 3.74
C PRO A 132 -16.29 1.86 5.11
N MET A 133 -15.38 1.59 6.05
CA MET A 133 -15.40 2.24 7.37
C MET A 133 -15.09 3.74 7.28
N ALA A 134 -14.14 4.16 6.45
CA ALA A 134 -13.81 5.57 6.24
C ALA A 134 -14.96 6.32 5.53
N GLU A 135 -15.59 5.69 4.55
CA GLU A 135 -16.81 6.18 3.90
C GLU A 135 -17.95 6.33 4.93
N GLY A 136 -18.26 5.28 5.69
CA GLY A 136 -19.31 5.31 6.71
C GLY A 136 -19.08 6.32 7.83
N ALA A 137 -17.83 6.47 8.29
CA ALA A 137 -17.47 7.49 9.28
C ALA A 137 -17.70 8.92 8.75
N THR A 138 -17.49 9.14 7.45
CA THR A 138 -17.72 10.44 6.81
C THR A 138 -19.21 10.65 6.51
N GLU A 139 -19.92 9.63 6.03
CA GLU A 139 -21.37 9.64 5.80
C GLU A 139 -22.15 9.94 7.08
N ASN A 140 -21.76 9.35 8.21
CA ASN A 140 -22.40 9.60 9.50
C ASN A 140 -22.31 11.07 9.96
N ARG A 141 -21.26 11.81 9.57
CA ARG A 141 -21.11 13.24 9.93
C ARG A 141 -21.77 14.19 8.93
N PHE A 142 -21.66 13.89 7.63
CA PHE A 142 -22.00 14.84 6.57
C PHE A 142 -23.21 14.43 5.72
N GLY A 143 -23.77 13.24 5.93
CA GLY A 143 -24.82 12.67 5.09
C GLY A 143 -24.27 12.01 3.82
N LYS A 144 -25.12 11.84 2.80
CA LYS A 144 -24.74 11.18 1.54
C LYS A 144 -23.53 11.85 0.89
N LEU A 145 -22.51 11.05 0.56
CA LEU A 145 -21.27 11.53 -0.04
C LEU A 145 -21.35 11.57 -1.58
N PRO A 146 -20.82 12.63 -2.21
CA PRO A 146 -20.52 12.61 -3.65
C PRO A 146 -19.48 11.55 -3.99
N ASP A 147 -19.55 11.00 -5.20
CA ASP A 147 -18.61 9.95 -5.67
C ASP A 147 -17.15 10.38 -5.62
N ALA A 148 -16.87 11.65 -5.93
CA ALA A 148 -15.52 12.20 -5.85
C ALA A 148 -14.93 12.07 -4.42
N VAL A 149 -15.74 12.24 -3.39
CA VAL A 149 -15.30 12.12 -1.99
C VAL A 149 -15.11 10.65 -1.61
N ARG A 150 -15.98 9.75 -2.07
CA ARG A 150 -15.81 8.30 -1.86
C ARG A 150 -14.52 7.78 -2.48
N TYR A 151 -14.24 8.12 -3.74
CA TYR A 151 -12.98 7.74 -4.39
C TYR A 151 -11.75 8.34 -3.70
N LYS A 152 -11.86 9.57 -3.21
CA LYS A 152 -10.80 10.20 -2.40
C LYS A 152 -10.56 9.44 -1.10
N LEU A 153 -11.61 9.06 -0.37
CA LEU A 153 -11.47 8.25 0.86
C LEU A 153 -10.85 6.88 0.58
N ARG A 154 -11.23 6.21 -0.51
CA ARG A 154 -10.59 4.95 -0.96
C ARG A 154 -9.11 5.14 -1.25
N ALA A 155 -8.75 6.22 -1.95
CA ALA A 155 -7.36 6.55 -2.26
C ALA A 155 -6.54 6.84 -0.99
N TRP A 156 -7.12 7.55 -0.01
CA TRP A 156 -6.47 7.76 1.29
C TRP A 156 -6.31 6.47 2.08
N ALA A 157 -7.33 5.60 2.11
CA ALA A 157 -7.22 4.29 2.77
C ALA A 157 -6.13 3.42 2.13
N ALA A 158 -6.08 3.39 0.81
CA ALA A 158 -5.04 2.72 0.03
C ALA A 158 -3.64 3.29 0.30
N SER A 159 -3.51 4.63 0.34
CA SER A 159 -2.26 5.30 0.66
C SER A 159 -1.78 4.97 2.06
N THR A 160 -2.68 4.92 3.04
CA THR A 160 -2.34 4.61 4.44
C THR A 160 -1.81 3.19 4.59
N ASP A 161 -2.41 2.22 3.88
CA ASP A 161 -1.90 0.85 3.87
C ASP A 161 -0.49 0.76 3.29
N ASN A 162 -0.24 1.44 2.16
CA ASN A 162 1.07 1.45 1.50
C ASN A 162 2.15 2.11 2.36
N VAL A 163 1.87 3.28 2.92
CA VAL A 163 2.84 4.00 3.76
C VAL A 163 3.15 3.17 5.00
N GLY A 164 2.13 2.64 5.68
CA GLY A 164 2.35 1.87 6.89
C GLY A 164 3.08 0.54 6.64
N LEU A 165 2.80 -0.13 5.52
CA LEU A 165 3.54 -1.32 5.14
C LEU A 165 5.00 -0.99 4.81
N PHE A 166 5.23 -0.02 3.94
CA PHE A 166 6.55 0.30 3.41
C PHE A 166 7.53 0.66 4.54
N PHE A 167 7.17 1.64 5.38
CA PHE A 167 8.06 2.08 6.46
C PHE A 167 8.07 1.14 7.66
N GLY A 168 7.00 0.36 7.88
CA GLY A 168 6.99 -0.66 8.91
C GLY A 168 7.86 -1.87 8.57
N GLU A 169 7.85 -2.33 7.30
CA GLU A 169 8.64 -3.48 6.84
C GLU A 169 10.16 -3.22 6.95
N ASP A 170 10.60 -1.96 6.84
CA ASP A 170 12.01 -1.58 7.01
C ASP A 170 12.56 -1.86 8.42
N ILE A 171 11.70 -2.04 9.43
CA ILE A 171 12.09 -2.43 10.80
C ILE A 171 12.18 -3.96 10.94
N PHE A 172 11.63 -4.71 9.99
CA PHE A 172 11.61 -6.17 10.06
C PHE A 172 12.96 -6.77 9.64
N VAL A 173 13.63 -7.46 10.56
CA VAL A 173 15.00 -7.98 10.39
C VAL A 173 15.15 -8.93 9.19
N ALA A 174 14.10 -9.67 8.85
CA ALA A 174 14.09 -10.63 7.75
C ALA A 174 13.66 -10.01 6.40
N PHE A 175 13.65 -8.68 6.30
CA PHE A 175 13.44 -7.98 5.04
C PHE A 175 14.65 -8.13 4.09
N GLY A 176 14.38 -8.40 2.81
CA GLY A 176 15.41 -8.72 1.82
C GLY A 176 16.44 -7.61 1.58
N ALA A 177 16.07 -6.34 1.75
CA ALA A 177 17.02 -5.24 1.58
C ALA A 177 18.05 -5.18 2.72
N ILE A 178 17.65 -5.47 3.96
CA ILE A 178 18.56 -5.52 5.12
C ILE A 178 19.63 -6.59 4.89
N VAL A 179 19.20 -7.75 4.42
CA VAL A 179 20.05 -8.88 4.05
C VAL A 179 21.10 -8.48 3.02
N LEU A 180 20.69 -7.79 1.95
CA LEU A 180 21.60 -7.30 0.92
C LEU A 180 22.62 -6.31 1.49
N MET A 181 22.16 -5.34 2.30
CA MET A 181 23.03 -4.34 2.92
C MET A 181 24.06 -4.98 3.86
N VAL A 182 23.63 -5.91 4.72
CA VAL A 182 24.53 -6.62 5.64
C VAL A 182 25.54 -7.47 4.88
N THR A 183 25.12 -8.13 3.80
CA THR A 183 26.03 -8.92 2.94
C THR A 183 27.11 -8.03 2.33
N LEU A 184 26.71 -6.89 1.75
CA LEU A 184 27.62 -5.93 1.13
C LEU A 184 28.59 -5.33 2.15
N LEU A 185 28.10 -4.93 3.33
CA LEU A 185 28.95 -4.39 4.40
C LEU A 185 29.98 -5.43 4.85
N ARG A 186 29.56 -6.69 4.99
CA ARG A 186 30.45 -7.78 5.38
C ARG A 186 31.54 -8.04 4.34
N GLU A 187 31.21 -7.95 3.05
CA GLU A 187 32.20 -8.04 1.96
C GLU A 187 33.19 -6.86 1.98
N ALA A 188 32.75 -5.68 2.39
CA ALA A 188 33.60 -4.51 2.59
C ALA A 188 34.43 -4.53 3.90
N GLY A 189 34.36 -5.61 4.68
CA GLY A 189 35.09 -5.77 5.95
C GLY A 189 34.38 -5.17 7.18
N VAL A 190 33.13 -4.72 7.03
CA VAL A 190 32.31 -4.15 8.12
C VAL A 190 31.30 -5.20 8.60
N SER A 191 31.50 -5.75 9.80
CA SER A 191 30.54 -6.68 10.40
C SER A 191 29.45 -5.93 11.16
N VAL A 192 28.21 -6.00 10.68
CA VAL A 192 27.03 -5.46 11.35
C VAL A 192 25.98 -6.56 11.49
N GLU A 193 25.34 -6.66 12.65
CA GLU A 193 24.23 -7.60 12.83
C GLU A 193 22.95 -7.04 12.19
N PRO A 194 22.12 -7.85 11.52
CA PRO A 194 20.89 -7.40 10.87
C PRO A 194 19.93 -6.62 11.78
N ILE A 195 19.85 -6.97 13.06
CA ILE A 195 19.01 -6.26 14.04
C ILE A 195 19.43 -4.80 14.20
N HIS A 196 20.73 -4.50 14.16
CA HIS A 196 21.21 -3.14 14.30
C HIS A 196 20.78 -2.29 13.10
N VAL A 197 20.87 -2.84 11.89
CA VAL A 197 20.40 -2.17 10.66
C VAL A 197 18.88 -1.95 10.72
N ALA A 198 18.13 -2.96 11.18
CA ALA A 198 16.67 -2.89 11.29
C ALA A 198 16.19 -1.83 12.30
N LEU A 199 16.86 -1.72 13.46
CA LEU A 199 16.53 -0.73 14.48
C LEU A 199 16.72 0.72 13.99
N TRP A 200 17.64 0.95 13.05
CA TRP A 200 17.79 2.26 12.40
C TRP A 200 16.64 2.61 11.44
N GLY A 201 15.75 1.68 11.14
CA GLY A 201 14.47 1.97 10.47
C GLY A 201 13.46 2.68 11.38
N ILE A 202 13.58 2.55 12.71
CA ILE A 202 12.61 3.10 13.67
C ILE A 202 12.47 4.63 13.56
N PRO A 203 13.55 5.44 13.53
CA PRO A 203 13.42 6.88 13.35
C PRO A 203 12.67 7.26 12.07
N THR A 204 12.94 6.56 10.97
CA THR A 204 12.29 6.79 9.67
C THR A 204 10.80 6.45 9.73
N ALA A 205 10.44 5.32 10.35
CA ALA A 205 9.04 4.94 10.54
C ALA A 205 8.29 5.95 11.43
N ILE A 206 8.92 6.43 12.52
CA ILE A 206 8.34 7.49 13.36
C ILE A 206 8.09 8.76 12.53
N CYS A 207 9.06 9.19 11.72
CA CYS A 207 8.87 10.33 10.83
C CYS A 207 7.74 10.11 9.83
N ALA A 208 7.66 8.94 9.20
CA ALA A 208 6.60 8.58 8.27
C ALA A 208 5.22 8.60 8.94
N PHE A 209 5.11 8.03 10.14
CA PHE A 209 3.92 8.06 10.97
C PHE A 209 3.45 9.48 11.27
N LEU A 210 4.37 10.34 11.73
CA LEU A 210 4.05 11.72 12.07
C LEU A 210 3.63 12.53 10.84
N ILE A 211 4.35 12.39 9.72
CA ILE A 211 4.05 13.12 8.48
C ILE A 211 2.71 12.67 7.91
N HIS A 212 2.52 11.35 7.72
CA HIS A 212 1.29 10.84 7.12
C HIS A 212 0.10 10.93 8.08
N GLY A 213 0.32 10.71 9.37
CA GLY A 213 -0.67 10.95 10.42
C GLY A 213 -1.15 12.40 10.44
N THR A 214 -0.25 13.37 10.28
CA THR A 214 -0.62 14.80 10.15
C THR A 214 -1.43 15.04 8.88
N ARG A 215 -1.07 14.43 7.74
CA ARG A 215 -1.86 14.52 6.49
C ARG A 215 -3.27 13.96 6.66
N LEU A 216 -3.42 12.85 7.37
CA LEU A 216 -4.72 12.23 7.68
C LEU A 216 -5.54 13.07 8.66
N TRP A 217 -4.91 13.76 9.61
CA TRP A 217 -5.60 14.72 10.46
C TRP A 217 -6.06 15.96 9.67
N LEU A 218 -5.24 16.45 8.74
CA LEU A 218 -5.62 17.54 7.82
C LEU A 218 -6.73 17.12 6.84
N LEU A 219 -6.83 15.83 6.50
CA LEU A 219 -7.93 15.30 5.69
C LEU A 219 -9.28 15.57 6.35
N ASP A 220 -9.42 15.35 7.66
CA ASP A 220 -10.67 15.63 8.38
C ASP A 220 -11.06 17.12 8.25
N ARG A 221 -10.09 18.03 8.40
CA ARG A 221 -10.31 19.48 8.19
C ARG A 221 -10.70 19.82 6.76
N LYS A 222 -10.11 19.14 5.78
CA LYS A 222 -10.42 19.33 4.35
C LYS A 222 -11.83 18.85 4.02
N LEU A 223 -12.23 17.68 4.53
CA LEU A 223 -13.58 17.14 4.39
C LEU A 223 -14.61 18.06 5.04
N GLU A 224 -14.31 18.62 6.21
CA GLU A 224 -15.19 19.56 6.89
C GLU A 224 -15.41 20.86 6.10
N ARG A 225 -14.38 21.39 5.44
CA ARG A 225 -14.53 22.55 4.55
C ARG A 225 -15.31 22.21 3.28
N GLU A 226 -14.97 21.11 2.61
CA GLU A 226 -15.61 20.69 1.36
C GLU A 226 -17.09 20.34 1.57
N LEU A 227 -17.41 19.51 2.57
CA LEU A 227 -18.77 18.99 2.80
C LEU A 227 -19.60 19.90 3.71
N GLY A 228 -18.98 20.60 4.68
CA GLY A 228 -19.66 21.60 5.50
C GLY A 228 -20.17 22.77 4.65
N GLY A 229 -19.37 23.23 3.67
CA GLY A 229 -19.80 24.24 2.70
C GLY A 229 -20.99 23.78 1.86
N ILE A 230 -21.02 22.52 1.43
CA ILE A 230 -22.16 21.93 0.68
C ILE A 230 -23.43 21.89 1.54
N ARG A 231 -23.33 21.52 2.82
CA ARG A 231 -24.47 21.50 3.75
C ARG A 231 -25.05 22.91 3.96
N HIS A 232 -24.20 23.94 4.10
CA HIS A 232 -24.65 25.32 4.22
C HIS A 232 -25.25 25.87 2.91
N ALA A 233 -24.69 25.55 1.75
CA ALA A 233 -25.24 25.94 0.45
C ALA A 233 -26.60 25.29 0.16
N ALA A 234 -26.81 24.03 0.59
CA ALA A 234 -28.09 23.34 0.45
C ALA A 234 -29.19 23.90 1.39
N VAL A 235 -28.82 24.37 2.59
CA VAL A 235 -29.74 25.00 3.56
C VAL A 235 -30.04 26.46 3.21
N GLY A 236 -29.11 27.17 2.55
CA GLY A 236 -29.23 28.58 2.18
C GLY A 236 -30.06 28.87 0.93
N LYS A 237 -30.59 27.86 0.23
CA LYS A 237 -31.53 28.06 -0.88
C LYS A 237 -32.95 28.03 -0.30
N PRO A 238 -33.66 29.18 -0.17
CA PRO A 238 -35.06 29.14 0.21
C PRO A 238 -35.78 28.32 -0.85
N ALA A 239 -36.67 27.42 -0.43
CA ALA A 239 -37.63 26.80 -1.33
C ALA A 239 -38.46 27.94 -1.96
N GLY A 240 -38.03 28.36 -3.16
CA GLY A 240 -38.68 29.40 -3.92
C GLY A 240 -40.12 28.98 -4.17
N SER A 241 -41.02 29.77 -3.59
CA SER A 241 -42.44 29.87 -3.88
C SER A 241 -42.80 29.38 -5.28
N ALA A 242 -43.34 28.16 -5.38
CA ALA A 242 -44.21 27.80 -6.48
C ALA A 242 -45.53 28.54 -6.21
N ALA A 243 -45.61 29.79 -6.67
CA ALA A 243 -46.85 30.53 -6.70
C ALA A 243 -47.82 29.78 -7.62
N LEU A 244 -48.84 29.13 -7.04
CA LEU A 244 -50.03 28.72 -7.77
C LEU A 244 -50.71 30.00 -8.31
N PRO A 245 -51.03 30.11 -9.61
CA PRO A 245 -51.93 31.15 -10.06
C PRO A 245 -53.35 30.77 -9.65
N SER A 246 -53.88 31.43 -8.62
CA SER A 246 -55.30 31.38 -8.25
C SER A 246 -56.11 32.29 -9.18
N THR A 247 -56.93 31.66 -10.03
CA THR A 247 -58.29 32.04 -10.46
C THR A 247 -58.64 33.53 -10.59
N GLY A 248 -58.91 33.95 -11.83
CA GLY A 248 -59.75 35.11 -12.16
C GLY A 248 -60.91 34.68 -13.05
N VAL A 249 -62.08 34.49 -12.47
CA VAL A 249 -63.35 34.29 -13.19
C VAL A 249 -63.77 35.63 -13.80
N SER A 250 -64.01 35.68 -15.11
CA SER A 250 -64.87 36.70 -15.71
C SER A 250 -65.82 36.02 -16.70
N ALA A 251 -67.10 36.06 -16.34
CA ALA A 251 -68.21 35.52 -17.10
C ALA A 251 -68.45 36.34 -18.38
N LYS A 252 -68.66 35.65 -19.50
CA LYS A 252 -69.48 36.18 -20.61
C LYS A 252 -70.30 35.05 -21.24
N ALA A 253 -71.58 35.36 -21.41
CA ALA A 253 -72.72 34.49 -21.69
C ALA A 253 -72.75 33.95 -23.16
N PRO A 254 -73.69 33.04 -23.50
CA PRO A 254 -73.53 32.00 -24.52
C PRO A 254 -74.01 32.42 -25.92
N THR A 255 -73.47 31.77 -26.94
CA THR A 255 -74.09 31.70 -28.28
C THR A 255 -73.98 30.29 -28.84
N ALA A 256 -75.12 29.80 -29.30
CA ALA A 256 -75.40 28.46 -29.76
C ALA A 256 -74.69 28.07 -31.07
N GLY A 257 -74.45 26.77 -31.24
CA GLY A 257 -74.09 26.13 -32.49
C GLY A 257 -74.19 24.61 -32.34
N ARG A 258 -75.21 24.02 -32.97
CA ARG A 258 -75.50 22.58 -33.08
C ARG A 258 -74.57 21.90 -34.09
N GLU A 259 -74.70 20.56 -34.14
CA GLU A 259 -74.18 19.60 -35.14
C GLU A 259 -72.76 19.12 -34.82
N GLY A 260 -72.40 17.83 -34.83
CA GLY A 260 -73.01 16.61 -35.37
C GLY A 260 -71.84 15.68 -35.77
N ASP A 261 -72.07 14.37 -35.69
CA ASP A 261 -71.34 13.27 -36.34
C ASP A 261 -69.95 12.77 -35.88
N GLU A 262 -70.00 11.48 -35.49
CA GLU A 262 -69.24 10.32 -36.02
C GLU A 262 -67.71 10.37 -36.17
N ALA A 263 -67.02 9.58 -35.35
CA ALA A 263 -66.25 8.36 -35.73
C ALA A 263 -65.22 8.00 -34.64
#